data_AF-A0A2N5YWX8-F1
#
_entry.id   AF-A0A2N5YWX8-F1
#
_cell.length_a   1.000
_cell.length_b   1.000
_cell.length_c   1.000
_cell.angle_alpha   90.00
_cell.angle_beta   90.00
_cell.angle_gamma   90.00
#
_symmetry.space_group_name_H-M   'P 1'
#
loop_
_entity.id
_entity.type
_entity.pdbx_description
1 polymer ?
#
loop_
_entity_poly.entity_id
_entity_poly.type
_entity_poly.pdbx_seq_one_letter_code
_entity_poly.pdbx_strand_id
1 'polypeptide(L)' 'MENKPTYTYQEIADYYQTTPRTIYRWIKPIRKQLMEMNPGKQKLRILLPKQVKLIKDFLG' A
#
# COMPACT_ATOMS: atom_id res chain seq x y z
N MET A 1 13.81 -0.87 0.27
CA MET A 1 12.85 -1.52 -0.65
C MET A 1 13.50 -1.52 -2.02
N GLU A 2 13.94 -2.69 -2.47
CA GLU A 2 14.47 -2.89 -3.83
C GLU A 2 13.41 -2.54 -4.87
N ASN A 3 13.80 -2.13 -6.09
CA ASN A 3 12.92 -1.78 -7.22
C ASN A 3 12.09 -2.97 -7.72
N LYS A 4 11.20 -3.50 -6.89
CA LYS A 4 10.31 -4.61 -7.23
C LYS A 4 9.13 -4.11 -8.05
N PRO A 5 8.61 -4.93 -9.00
CA PRO A 5 7.46 -4.57 -9.81
C PRO A 5 6.17 -4.47 -9.00
N THR A 6 6.09 -5.14 -7.85
CA THR A 6 4.95 -5.10 -6.94
C THR A 6 5.38 -5.33 -5.50
N TYR A 7 4.52 -4.94 -4.55
CA TYR A 7 4.74 -5.05 -3.12
C TYR A 7 3.50 -5.62 -2.42
N THR A 8 3.69 -6.15 -1.23
CA THR A 8 2.62 -6.65 -0.36
C THR A 8 2.39 -5.74 0.84
N TYR A 9 1.25 -5.91 1.51
CA TYR A 9 1.03 -5.24 2.80
C TYR A 9 2.02 -5.67 3.88
N GLN A 10 2.54 -6.90 3.81
CA GLN A 10 3.56 -7.37 4.74
C GLN A 10 4.84 -6.55 4.58
N GLU A 11 5.31 -6.37 3.35
CA GLU A 11 6.52 -5.57 3.08
C GLU A 11 6.38 -4.10 3.53
N ILE A 12 5.18 -3.52 3.40
CA ILE A 12 4.92 -2.18 3.95
C ILE A 12 4.92 -2.21 5.48
N ALA A 13 4.28 -3.22 6.08
CA ALA A 13 4.24 -3.36 7.53
C ALA A 13 5.65 -3.53 8.12
N ASP A 14 6.49 -4.33 7.49
CA ASP A 14 7.89 -4.54 7.89
C ASP A 14 8.68 -3.23 7.82
N TYR A 15 8.47 -2.41 6.78
CA TYR A 15 9.11 -1.10 6.62
C TYR A 15 8.75 -0.12 7.74
N TYR A 16 7.48 -0.09 8.16
CA TYR A 16 7.01 0.74 9.27
C TYR A 16 7.09 0.05 10.64
N GLN A 17 7.76 -1.12 10.73
CA GLN A 17 7.89 -1.92 11.94
C GLN A 17 6.54 -2.16 12.65
N THR A 18 5.52 -2.51 11.88
CA THR A 18 4.15 -2.68 12.36
C THR A 18 3.50 -3.94 11.77
N THR A 19 2.19 -4.09 11.93
CA THR A 19 1.42 -5.21 11.39
C THR A 19 0.68 -4.82 10.11
N PRO A 20 0.42 -5.76 9.17
CA PRO A 20 -0.40 -5.50 7.99
C PRO A 20 -1.79 -4.95 8.32
N ARG A 21 -2.35 -5.36 9.47
CA ARG A 21 -3.65 -4.88 9.97
C ARG A 21 -3.59 -3.40 10.36
N THR A 22 -2.48 -2.98 10.96
CA THR A 22 -2.23 -1.56 11.28
C THR A 22 -2.12 -0.74 10.00
N ILE A 23 -1.31 -1.19 9.04
CA ILE A 23 -1.19 -0.53 7.72
C ILE A 23 -2.56 -0.39 7.07
N TYR A 24 -3.36 -1.46 7.03
CA TYR A 24 -4.71 -1.43 6.46
C TYR A 24 -5.61 -0.37 7.11
N ARG A 25 -5.51 -0.18 8.44
CA ARG A 25 -6.25 0.86 9.16
C ARG A 25 -5.72 2.25 8.83
N TRP A 26 -4.41 2.44 8.80
CA TRP A 26 -3.78 3.73 8.51
C TRP A 26 -4.10 4.23 7.10
N ILE A 27 -4.04 3.36 6.10
CA ILE A 27 -4.32 3.73 4.70
C ILE A 27 -5.83 3.77 4.39
N LYS A 28 -6.71 3.50 5.35
CA LYS A 28 -8.18 3.52 5.15
C LYS A 28 -8.66 4.83 4.50
N PRO A 29 -8.16 6.03 4.88
CA PRO A 29 -8.55 7.30 4.25
C PRO A 29 -8.22 7.39 2.75
N ILE A 30 -7.07 6.85 2.34
CA ILE A 30 -6.59 6.87 0.95
C ILE A 30 -6.97 5.60 0.16
N ARG A 31 -7.69 4.66 0.77
CA ARG A 31 -8.03 3.37 0.15
C ARG A 31 -8.74 3.51 -1.19
N LYS A 32 -9.66 4.48 -1.30
CA LYS A 32 -10.39 4.74 -2.54
C LYS A 32 -9.44 5.18 -3.67
N GLN A 33 -8.56 6.13 -3.39
CA GLN A 33 -7.54 6.57 -4.34
C GLN A 33 -6.62 5.41 -4.75
N LEU A 34 -6.18 4.59 -3.80
CA LEU A 34 -5.36 3.42 -4.09
C LEU A 34 -6.08 2.44 -5.04
N MET A 35 -7.38 2.20 -4.86
CA MET A 35 -8.17 1.35 -5.74
C MET A 35 -8.32 1.95 -7.16
N GLU A 36 -8.54 3.25 -7.26
CA GLU A 36 -8.67 3.97 -8.54
C GLU A 36 -7.39 3.94 -9.37
N MET A 37 -6.22 3.85 -8.74
CA MET A 37 -4.93 3.69 -9.43
C MET A 37 -4.75 2.34 -10.12
N ASN A 38 -5.63 1.36 -9.88
CA ASN A 38 -5.60 0.05 -10.53
C ASN A 38 -7.03 -0.39 -10.92
N PRO A 39 -7.62 0.24 -11.95
CA PRO A 39 -8.98 -0.06 -12.38
C PRO A 39 -9.07 -1.51 -12.86
N GLY A 40 -10.06 -2.25 -12.36
CA GLY A 40 -10.29 -3.67 -12.67
C GLY A 40 -9.91 -4.66 -11.58
N LYS A 41 -9.17 -4.25 -10.54
CA LYS A 41 -8.89 -5.11 -9.37
C LYS A 41 -9.80 -4.74 -8.20
N GLN A 42 -10.68 -5.65 -7.81
CA GLN A 42 -11.56 -5.47 -6.63
C GLN A 42 -10.83 -5.49 -5.28
N LYS A 43 -9.57 -5.94 -5.23
CA LYS A 43 -8.82 -6.10 -3.97
C LYS A 43 -7.38 -5.61 -4.10
N LEU A 44 -6.95 -4.79 -3.15
CA LEU A 44 -5.55 -4.38 -2.92
C LEU A 44 -4.77 -5.53 -2.29
N ARG A 45 -4.66 -6.70 -2.92
CA ARG A 45 -3.78 -7.77 -2.41
C ARG A 45 -2.31 -7.49 -2.67
N ILE A 46 -2.06 -6.82 -3.79
CA ILE A 46 -0.74 -6.50 -4.32
C ILE A 46 -0.76 -5.01 -4.65
N LEU A 47 0.29 -4.31 -4.23
CA LEU A 47 0.47 -2.87 -4.39
C LEU A 47 1.51 -2.58 -5.47
N LEU A 48 1.14 -1.70 -6.39
CA LEU A 48 2.04 -1.18 -7.41
C LEU A 48 3.03 -0.19 -6.79
N PRO A 49 4.22 0.01 -7.37
CA PRO A 49 5.21 0.96 -6.87
C PRO A 49 4.64 2.38 -6.67
N LYS A 50 3.75 2.82 -7.58
CA LYS A 50 3.05 4.12 -7.47
C LYS A 50 2.12 4.18 -6.26
N GLN A 51 1.41 3.10 -5.95
CA GLN A 51 0.55 2.99 -4.76
C GLN A 51 1.38 3.00 -3.48
N VAL A 52 2.52 2.29 -3.47
CA VAL A 52 3.45 2.30 -2.34
C VAL A 52 4.02 3.70 -2.11
N LYS A 53 4.39 4.42 -3.17
CA LYS A 53 4.84 5.81 -3.07
C LYS A 53 3.77 6.68 -2.42
N LEU A 54 2.52 6.61 -2.89
CA LEU A 54 1.41 7.37 -2.30
C LEU A 54 1.17 7.01 -0.82
N ILE A 55 1.29 5.73 -0.45
CA ILE A 55 1.20 5.31 0.95
C ILE A 55 2.32 5.93 1.79
N LYS A 56 3.55 5.98 1.27
CA LYS A 56 4.67 6.61 1.96
C LYS A 56 4.48 8.11 2.11
N ASP A 57 4.15 8.80 1.03
CA ASP A 57 3.89 10.24 1.04
C ASP A 57 2.74 10.60 2.02
N PHE A 58 1.76 9.70 2.20
CA PHE A 58 0.66 9.89 3.15
C PHE A 58 1.03 9.63 4.62
N LEU A 59 1.93 8.67 4.89
CA LEU A 59 2.30 8.26 6.25
C LEU A 59 3.45 9.07 6.84
N GLY A 60 4.20 9.81 6.02
CA GLY A 60 5.37 10.60 6.43
C GLY A 60 6.65 9.78 6.51
#